data_AF-A0A813GTD0-F1
#
_entry.id   AF-A0A813GTD0-F1
#
_cell.length_a   1.000
_cell.length_b   1.000
_cell.length_c   1.000
_cell.angle_alpha   90.00
_cell.angle_beta   90.00
_cell.angle_gamma   90.00
#
_symmetry.space_group_name_H-M   'P 1'
#
loop_
_entity.id
_entity.type
_entity.pdbx_description
1 polymer ?
#
loop_
_entity_poly.entity_id
_entity_poly.type
_entity_poly.pdbx_seq_one_letter_code
_entity_poly.pdbx_strand_id
1 'polypeptide(L)'
;MRFHHQPWMQFLVSPSVVFVLPVLWIFAVYALANCMTTRKAFEVKRYMQVYNVVQILICSYMVYGLMPCVSKLPNLFGINSEYDAQGEWFVFVHFLSKFLDWFDTLWIILKKNRKQLSFLHTYHHMTIPMVWGYLLHVGVGNGTTRYGAWVNSLTHVIMYSHYLWTSFGLENPLKRYITGWQIAQFYSCLLHACVVRALEESEAKQLAWLQICYQISMVYLFTLRLYWVPSCTPDFAEIAETKLVAATRRYLIIRGEVYDVTDFDHPGGNLMLDLAVGRDATVMFESAHVRTDFAEKALKALPKGDAAELQKSALLAFTLPPIVF
;
A
#
# COMPACT_ATOMS: atom_id res chain seq x y z
N MET A 1 -33.64 -17.26 -0.65
CA MET A 1 -33.99 -16.17 -1.59
C MET A 1 -32.80 -15.25 -1.71
N ARG A 2 -32.35 -14.90 -2.93
CA ARG A 2 -31.39 -13.81 -3.15
C ARG A 2 -32.18 -12.51 -3.06
N PHE A 3 -31.95 -11.69 -2.05
CA PHE A 3 -32.81 -10.52 -1.77
C PHE A 3 -32.41 -9.28 -2.60
N HIS A 4 -31.24 -9.30 -3.24
CA HIS A 4 -30.81 -8.35 -4.26
C HIS A 4 -31.51 -8.60 -5.61
N HIS A 5 -32.83 -8.34 -5.65
CA HIS A 5 -33.65 -8.50 -6.86
C HIS A 5 -33.40 -7.42 -7.91
N GLN A 6 -32.75 -6.32 -7.53
CA GLN A 6 -32.51 -5.21 -8.43
C GLN A 6 -31.41 -5.56 -9.46
N PRO A 7 -31.64 -5.36 -10.77
CA PRO A 7 -30.68 -5.74 -11.82
C PRO A 7 -29.28 -5.13 -11.61
N TRP A 8 -29.21 -3.89 -11.12
CA TRP A 8 -27.95 -3.21 -10.87
C TRP A 8 -27.14 -3.85 -9.72
N MET A 9 -27.81 -4.38 -8.69
CA MET A 9 -27.13 -5.10 -7.61
C MET A 9 -26.58 -6.44 -8.11
N GLN A 10 -27.38 -7.17 -8.90
CA GLN A 10 -26.98 -8.43 -9.52
C GLN A 10 -25.76 -8.26 -10.44
N PHE A 11 -25.70 -7.16 -11.18
CA PHE A 11 -24.54 -6.81 -11.98
C PHE A 11 -23.28 -6.62 -11.11
N LEU A 12 -23.39 -5.88 -10.01
CA LEU A 12 -22.26 -5.59 -9.12
C LEU A 12 -21.74 -6.81 -8.36
N VAL A 13 -22.58 -7.82 -8.12
CA VAL A 13 -22.17 -9.11 -7.52
C VAL A 13 -21.93 -10.19 -8.59
N SER A 14 -21.87 -9.82 -9.87
CA SER A 14 -21.57 -10.78 -10.93
C SER A 14 -20.12 -11.28 -10.81
N PRO A 15 -19.81 -12.52 -11.23
CA PRO A 15 -18.45 -13.06 -11.15
C PRO A 15 -17.41 -12.18 -11.86
N SER A 16 -17.82 -11.47 -12.91
CA SER A 16 -16.95 -10.51 -13.62
C SER A 16 -16.50 -9.37 -12.70
N VAL A 17 -17.44 -8.72 -12.00
CA VAL A 17 -17.12 -7.62 -11.07
C VAL A 17 -16.39 -8.17 -9.85
N VAL A 18 -16.81 -9.33 -9.32
CA VAL A 18 -16.25 -9.90 -8.09
C VAL A 18 -14.81 -10.36 -8.27
N PHE A 19 -14.45 -10.99 -9.40
CA PHE A 19 -13.12 -11.60 -9.58
C PHE A 19 -12.22 -10.83 -10.55
N VAL A 20 -12.76 -10.32 -11.66
CA VAL A 20 -11.92 -9.66 -12.67
C VAL A 20 -11.53 -8.26 -12.21
N LEU A 21 -12.44 -7.49 -11.60
CA LEU A 21 -12.16 -6.11 -11.21
C LEU A 21 -11.03 -6.01 -10.16
N PRO A 22 -10.96 -6.84 -9.10
CA PRO A 22 -9.83 -6.75 -8.16
C PRO A 22 -8.50 -7.22 -8.76
N VAL A 23 -8.52 -8.12 -9.75
CA VAL A 23 -7.33 -8.50 -10.52
C VAL A 23 -6.85 -7.33 -11.38
N LEU A 24 -7.75 -6.65 -12.09
CA LEU A 24 -7.40 -5.43 -12.83
C LEU A 24 -6.89 -4.33 -11.90
N TRP A 25 -7.48 -4.22 -10.71
CA TRP A 25 -7.07 -3.26 -9.70
C TRP A 25 -5.61 -3.48 -9.26
N ILE A 26 -5.17 -4.72 -9.01
CA ILE A 26 -3.77 -4.94 -8.60
C ILE A 26 -2.78 -4.55 -9.72
N PHE A 27 -3.12 -4.81 -10.99
CA PHE A 27 -2.32 -4.32 -12.12
C PHE A 27 -2.29 -2.79 -12.19
N ALA A 28 -3.43 -2.14 -11.97
CA ALA A 28 -3.52 -0.68 -11.93
C ALA A 28 -2.71 -0.07 -10.78
N VAL A 29 -2.70 -0.70 -9.60
CA VAL A 29 -1.88 -0.32 -8.44
C VAL A 29 -0.40 -0.29 -8.80
N TYR A 30 0.13 -1.36 -9.42
CA TYR A 30 1.55 -1.41 -9.79
C TYR A 30 1.88 -0.51 -10.98
N ALA A 31 0.98 -0.39 -11.96
CA ALA A 31 1.16 0.55 -13.07
C ALA A 31 1.22 2.00 -12.57
N LEU A 32 0.34 2.39 -11.65
CA LEU A 32 0.32 3.71 -11.05
C LEU A 32 1.57 3.96 -10.18
N ALA A 33 1.99 2.96 -9.38
CA ALA A 33 3.22 3.05 -8.61
C ALA A 33 4.44 3.31 -9.53
N ASN A 34 4.53 2.57 -10.64
CA ASN A 34 5.56 2.80 -11.65
C ASN A 34 5.48 4.20 -12.28
N CYS A 35 4.28 4.68 -12.62
CA CYS A 35 4.09 6.04 -13.13
C CYS A 35 4.55 7.11 -12.11
N MET A 36 4.34 6.88 -10.82
CA MET A 36 4.71 7.79 -9.74
C MET A 36 6.22 7.86 -9.49
N THR A 37 7.02 6.89 -9.94
CA THR A 37 8.49 6.92 -9.79
C THR A 37 9.09 8.22 -10.35
N THR A 38 8.60 8.63 -11.53
CA THR A 38 9.07 9.81 -12.26
C THR A 38 8.40 11.13 -11.84
N ARG A 39 7.47 11.09 -10.87
CA ARG A 39 6.65 12.23 -10.46
C ARG A 39 6.96 12.63 -9.02
N LYS A 40 6.72 13.90 -8.70
CA LYS A 40 6.73 14.40 -7.32
C LYS A 40 5.51 13.85 -6.57
N ALA A 41 5.64 13.69 -5.26
CA ALA A 41 4.50 13.31 -4.41
C ALA A 41 3.41 14.39 -4.48
N PHE A 42 2.15 13.97 -4.52
CA PHE A 42 1.02 14.90 -4.57
C PHE A 42 0.63 15.38 -3.17
N GLU A 43 0.26 16.65 -3.06
CA GLU A 43 -0.32 17.19 -1.83
C GLU A 43 -1.80 16.80 -1.74
N VAL A 44 -2.07 15.64 -1.14
CA VAL A 44 -3.43 15.06 -1.05
C VAL A 44 -4.12 15.26 0.31
N LYS A 45 -3.55 16.08 1.19
CA LYS A 45 -3.97 16.19 2.60
C LYS A 45 -5.47 16.47 2.78
N ARG A 46 -6.01 17.49 2.12
CA ARG A 46 -7.43 17.87 2.22
C ARG A 46 -8.36 16.79 1.66
N TYR A 47 -7.97 16.16 0.55
CA TYR A 47 -8.73 15.06 -0.06
C TYR A 47 -8.79 13.85 0.88
N MET A 48 -7.66 13.49 1.52
CA MET A 48 -7.64 12.43 2.53
C MET A 48 -8.52 12.75 3.74
N GLN A 49 -8.58 14.01 4.19
CA GLN A 49 -9.46 14.42 5.29
C GLN A 49 -10.93 14.22 4.94
N VAL A 50 -11.36 14.70 3.77
CA VAL A 50 -12.73 14.52 3.28
C VAL A 50 -13.04 13.03 3.13
N TYR A 51 -12.13 12.27 2.53
CA TYR A 51 -12.25 10.82 2.38
C TYR A 51 -12.40 10.10 3.72
N ASN A 52 -11.57 10.42 4.72
CA ASN A 52 -11.67 9.82 6.06
C ASN A 52 -13.00 10.16 6.74
N VAL A 53 -13.52 11.39 6.58
CA VAL A 53 -14.85 11.76 7.10
C VAL A 53 -15.95 10.93 6.41
N VAL A 54 -15.90 10.81 5.08
CA VAL A 54 -16.86 10.00 4.32
C VAL A 54 -16.82 8.54 4.78
N GLN A 55 -15.62 7.97 4.95
CA GLN A 55 -15.44 6.62 5.47
C GLN A 55 -16.02 6.44 6.87
N ILE A 56 -15.79 7.39 7.79
CA ILE A 56 -16.38 7.36 9.14
C ILE A 56 -17.90 7.34 9.05
N LEU A 57 -18.51 8.22 8.24
CA LEU A 57 -19.96 8.32 8.11
C LEU A 57 -20.58 7.03 7.53
N ILE A 58 -20.00 6.48 6.46
CA ILE A 58 -20.47 5.24 5.83
C ILE A 58 -20.31 4.06 6.79
N CYS A 59 -19.16 3.94 7.47
CA CYS A 59 -18.94 2.87 8.43
C CYS A 59 -19.87 2.99 9.65
N SER A 60 -20.12 4.20 10.17
CA SER A 60 -21.09 4.43 11.24
C SER A 60 -22.51 4.08 10.82
N TYR A 61 -22.90 4.40 9.58
CA TYR A 61 -24.18 4.00 9.02
C TYR A 61 -24.34 2.47 8.99
N MET A 62 -23.30 1.75 8.56
CA MET A 62 -23.29 0.28 8.58
C MET A 62 -23.32 -0.30 10.00
N VAL A 63 -22.57 0.27 10.96
CA VAL A 63 -22.62 -0.15 12.37
C VAL A 63 -24.03 -0.03 12.93
N TYR A 64 -24.70 1.10 12.68
CA TYR A 64 -26.08 1.31 13.12
C TYR A 64 -27.04 0.30 12.46
N GLY A 65 -26.95 0.14 11.15
CA GLY A 65 -27.81 -0.74 10.38
C GLY A 65 -27.68 -2.22 10.70
N LEU A 66 -26.47 -2.67 11.01
CA LEU A 66 -26.16 -4.07 11.35
C LEU A 66 -26.25 -4.35 12.85
N MET A 67 -26.44 -3.35 13.71
CA MET A 67 -26.57 -3.51 15.16
C MET A 67 -27.54 -4.63 15.61
N PRO A 68 -28.68 -4.88 14.93
CA PRO A 68 -29.58 -5.97 15.31
C PRO A 68 -28.95 -7.37 15.34
N CYS A 69 -27.83 -7.60 14.64
CA CYS A 69 -27.14 -8.90 14.66
C CYS A 69 -26.41 -9.18 15.98
N VAL A 70 -26.13 -8.16 16.80
CA VAL A 70 -25.43 -8.27 18.09
C VAL A 70 -26.29 -7.89 19.29
N SER A 71 -27.55 -7.49 19.07
CA SER A 71 -28.40 -6.89 20.11
C SER A 71 -29.22 -7.89 20.93
N LYS A 72 -29.21 -9.19 20.59
CA LYS A 72 -30.01 -10.23 21.25
C LYS A 72 -29.14 -11.12 22.12
N LEU A 73 -29.20 -10.98 23.44
CA LEU A 73 -28.57 -11.94 24.36
C LEU A 73 -29.39 -13.25 24.44
N PRO A 74 -28.76 -14.44 24.49
CA PRO A 74 -27.30 -14.69 24.54
C PRO A 74 -26.61 -14.75 23.16
N ASN A 75 -27.33 -14.55 22.05
CA ASN A 75 -26.83 -14.66 20.67
C ASN A 75 -26.07 -13.42 20.17
N LEU A 76 -24.90 -13.17 20.77
CA LEU A 76 -24.02 -12.04 20.41
C LEU A 76 -23.43 -12.09 18.99
N PHE A 77 -23.52 -13.25 18.33
CA PHE A 77 -23.00 -13.50 16.99
C PHE A 77 -24.09 -13.53 15.91
N GLY A 78 -25.36 -13.37 16.29
CA GLY A 78 -26.47 -13.43 15.33
C GLY A 78 -26.57 -14.78 14.62
N ILE A 79 -26.15 -15.87 15.26
CA ILE A 79 -26.22 -17.24 14.74
C ILE A 79 -27.67 -17.61 14.41
N ASN A 80 -27.91 -18.27 13.27
CA ASN A 80 -29.24 -18.60 12.77
C ASN A 80 -30.19 -17.37 12.70
N SER A 81 -29.64 -16.16 12.56
CA SER A 81 -30.51 -14.99 12.45
C SER A 81 -31.23 -14.98 11.10
N GLU A 82 -32.51 -14.60 11.14
CA GLU A 82 -33.36 -14.57 9.97
C GLU A 82 -32.82 -13.62 8.90
N TYR A 83 -33.13 -13.97 7.65
CA TYR A 83 -32.79 -13.16 6.50
C TYR A 83 -33.83 -12.07 6.36
N ASP A 84 -33.38 -10.82 6.40
CA ASP A 84 -34.24 -9.66 6.21
C ASP A 84 -33.62 -8.65 5.22
N ALA A 85 -34.47 -7.83 4.59
CA ALA A 85 -34.05 -6.90 3.55
C ALA A 85 -33.07 -5.83 4.06
N GLN A 86 -33.20 -5.41 5.32
CA GLN A 86 -32.31 -4.44 5.95
C GLN A 86 -30.90 -5.04 6.10
N GLY A 87 -30.80 -6.26 6.62
CA GLY A 87 -29.55 -6.99 6.80
C GLY A 87 -28.77 -7.15 5.51
N GLU A 88 -29.43 -7.62 4.44
CA GLU A 88 -28.77 -7.75 3.13
C GLU A 88 -28.35 -6.39 2.56
N TRP A 89 -29.19 -5.36 2.69
CA TRP A 89 -28.83 -4.00 2.25
C TRP A 89 -27.53 -3.53 2.89
N PHE A 90 -27.38 -3.66 4.20
CA PHE A 90 -26.17 -3.21 4.87
C PHE A 90 -24.95 -4.09 4.58
N VAL A 91 -25.10 -5.41 4.38
CA VAL A 91 -24.00 -6.27 3.90
C VAL A 91 -23.61 -5.89 2.47
N PHE A 92 -24.56 -5.50 1.63
CA PHE A 92 -24.30 -5.00 0.30
C PHE A 92 -23.57 -3.64 0.32
N VAL A 93 -23.98 -2.70 1.16
CA VAL A 93 -23.25 -1.43 1.38
C VAL A 93 -21.83 -1.72 1.89
N HIS A 94 -21.67 -2.71 2.76
CA HIS A 94 -20.36 -3.17 3.24
C HIS A 94 -19.48 -3.71 2.11
N PHE A 95 -20.04 -4.51 1.20
CA PHE A 95 -19.34 -4.94 -0.01
C PHE A 95 -18.91 -3.75 -0.87
N LEU A 96 -19.81 -2.79 -1.12
CA LEU A 96 -19.46 -1.58 -1.88
C LEU A 96 -18.35 -0.77 -1.21
N SER A 97 -18.35 -0.69 0.13
CA SER A 97 -17.32 0.02 0.87
C SER A 97 -15.92 -0.58 0.65
N LYS A 98 -15.79 -1.87 0.31
CA LYS A 98 -14.48 -2.48 0.03
C LYS A 98 -13.82 -1.90 -1.24
N PHE A 99 -14.61 -1.42 -2.20
CA PHE A 99 -14.07 -0.68 -3.35
C PHE A 99 -13.73 0.77 -3.00
N LEU A 100 -14.45 1.38 -2.05
CA LEU A 100 -14.08 2.69 -1.50
C LEU A 100 -12.74 2.60 -0.75
N ASP A 101 -12.49 1.50 -0.04
CA ASP A 101 -11.24 1.23 0.66
C ASP A 101 -10.02 1.17 -0.30
N TRP A 102 -10.22 0.98 -1.61
CA TRP A 102 -9.12 1.04 -2.60
C TRP A 102 -8.49 2.43 -2.72
N PHE A 103 -9.19 3.49 -2.32
CA PHE A 103 -8.62 4.83 -2.25
C PHE A 103 -7.51 4.94 -1.21
N ASP A 104 -7.48 4.08 -0.18
CA ASP A 104 -6.33 4.02 0.74
C ASP A 104 -5.04 3.72 0.00
N THR A 105 -5.07 2.75 -0.92
CA THR A 105 -3.94 2.39 -1.78
C THR A 105 -3.57 3.54 -2.72
N LEU A 106 -4.57 4.25 -3.26
CA LEU A 106 -4.34 5.44 -4.09
C LEU A 106 -3.57 6.50 -3.31
N TRP A 107 -4.01 6.83 -2.08
CA TRP A 107 -3.33 7.83 -1.24
C TRP A 107 -1.91 7.41 -0.86
N ILE A 108 -1.69 6.13 -0.58
CA ILE A 108 -0.36 5.56 -0.31
C ILE A 108 0.58 5.81 -1.50
N ILE A 109 0.13 5.52 -2.72
CA ILE A 109 0.94 5.67 -3.94
C ILE A 109 1.18 7.14 -4.27
N LEU A 110 0.15 8.00 -4.22
CA LEU A 110 0.27 9.42 -4.54
C LEU A 110 1.20 10.15 -3.56
N LYS A 111 1.27 9.70 -2.30
CA LYS A 111 2.23 10.19 -1.29
C LYS A 111 3.60 9.51 -1.34
N LYS A 112 3.81 8.57 -2.26
CA LYS A 112 5.03 7.76 -2.38
C LYS A 112 5.40 7.03 -1.07
N ASN A 113 4.41 6.56 -0.30
CA ASN A 113 4.66 5.85 0.96
C ASN A 113 4.84 4.34 0.74
N ARG A 114 5.99 3.94 0.20
CA ARG A 114 6.30 2.54 -0.15
C ARG A 114 6.07 1.56 1.00
N LYS A 115 6.42 1.94 2.24
CA LYS A 115 6.27 1.09 3.43
C LYS A 115 4.81 0.71 3.73
N GLN A 116 3.85 1.56 3.37
CA GLN A 116 2.43 1.27 3.56
C GLN A 116 1.84 0.39 2.44
N LEU A 117 2.50 0.27 1.28
CA LEU A 117 2.10 -0.61 0.19
C LEU A 117 2.62 -2.04 0.42
N SER A 118 2.38 -2.57 1.62
CA SER A 118 2.85 -3.90 2.03
C SER A 118 2.05 -5.01 1.36
N PHE A 119 2.58 -6.24 1.42
CA PHE A 119 1.86 -7.44 0.99
C PHE A 119 0.57 -7.62 1.79
N LEU A 120 0.60 -7.42 3.10
CA LEU A 120 -0.61 -7.49 3.94
C LEU A 120 -1.72 -6.56 3.41
N HIS A 121 -1.36 -5.30 3.11
CA HIS A 121 -2.30 -4.31 2.58
C HIS A 121 -2.88 -4.73 1.24
N THR A 122 -2.02 -5.03 0.27
CA THR A 122 -2.43 -5.37 -1.10
C THR A 122 -3.18 -6.70 -1.17
N TYR A 123 -2.76 -7.72 -0.42
CA TYR A 123 -3.48 -8.99 -0.25
C TYR A 123 -4.89 -8.76 0.28
N HIS A 124 -5.03 -8.01 1.38
CA HIS A 124 -6.32 -7.74 2.00
C HIS A 124 -7.25 -6.99 1.05
N HIS A 125 -6.83 -5.83 0.52
CA HIS A 125 -7.68 -4.99 -0.32
C HIS A 125 -8.01 -5.62 -1.68
N MET A 126 -7.19 -6.55 -2.19
CA MET A 126 -7.52 -7.33 -3.39
C MET A 126 -8.56 -8.43 -3.10
N THR A 127 -8.41 -9.14 -1.98
CA THR A 127 -9.19 -10.37 -1.70
C THR A 127 -10.48 -10.11 -0.95
N ILE A 128 -10.55 -9.08 -0.09
CA ILE A 128 -11.75 -8.81 0.72
C ILE A 128 -12.99 -8.47 -0.12
N PRO A 129 -12.93 -7.72 -1.25
CA PRO A 129 -14.10 -7.53 -2.12
C PRO A 129 -14.51 -8.85 -2.79
N MET A 130 -13.56 -9.73 -3.14
CA MET A 130 -13.87 -11.04 -3.73
C MET A 130 -14.66 -11.93 -2.75
N VAL A 131 -14.22 -11.97 -1.49
CA VAL A 131 -14.88 -12.79 -0.45
C VAL A 131 -16.31 -12.32 -0.22
N TRP A 132 -16.52 -11.02 0.03
CA TRP A 132 -17.87 -10.47 0.26
C TRP A 132 -18.75 -10.55 -0.99
N GLY A 133 -18.19 -10.26 -2.16
CA GLY A 133 -18.90 -10.36 -3.43
C GLY A 133 -19.35 -11.79 -3.73
N TYR A 134 -18.50 -12.78 -3.43
CA TYR A 134 -18.86 -14.19 -3.56
C TYR A 134 -20.00 -14.58 -2.61
N LEU A 135 -19.95 -14.18 -1.34
CA LEU A 135 -21.03 -14.45 -0.37
C LEU A 135 -22.37 -13.86 -0.83
N LEU A 136 -22.37 -12.63 -1.35
CA LEU A 136 -23.57 -12.01 -1.90
C LEU A 136 -24.05 -12.73 -3.17
N HIS A 137 -23.13 -13.08 -4.08
CA HIS A 137 -23.44 -13.78 -5.32
C HIS A 137 -24.16 -15.12 -5.09
N VAL A 138 -23.70 -15.90 -4.12
CA VAL A 138 -24.31 -17.19 -3.77
C VAL A 138 -25.55 -17.06 -2.88
N GLY A 139 -25.84 -15.85 -2.37
CA GLY A 139 -27.03 -15.55 -1.58
C GLY A 139 -26.87 -15.70 -0.06
N VAL A 140 -25.64 -15.71 0.44
CA VAL A 140 -25.30 -15.91 1.87
C VAL A 140 -24.86 -14.60 2.55
N GLY A 141 -24.97 -13.46 1.86
CA GLY A 141 -24.68 -12.13 2.40
C GLY A 141 -25.75 -11.57 3.36
N ASN A 142 -26.34 -12.40 4.22
CA ASN A 142 -27.32 -12.01 5.23
C ASN A 142 -27.30 -12.96 6.44
N GLY A 143 -28.25 -12.80 7.36
CA GLY A 143 -28.36 -13.63 8.56
C GLY A 143 -27.11 -13.51 9.40
N THR A 144 -26.51 -14.65 9.71
CA THR A 144 -25.32 -14.76 10.56
C THR A 144 -24.08 -14.05 10.01
N THR A 145 -23.94 -13.90 8.69
CA THR A 145 -22.75 -13.23 8.11
C THR A 145 -22.67 -11.73 8.44
N ARG A 146 -23.79 -11.13 8.88
CA ARG A 146 -23.86 -9.73 9.32
C ARG A 146 -22.87 -9.37 10.41
N TYR A 147 -22.55 -10.31 11.30
CA TYR A 147 -21.61 -10.07 12.39
C TYR A 147 -20.24 -9.61 11.88
N GLY A 148 -19.71 -10.29 10.85
CA GLY A 148 -18.43 -9.96 10.25
C GLY A 148 -18.40 -8.58 9.62
N ALA A 149 -19.50 -8.19 8.94
CA ALA A 149 -19.66 -6.86 8.37
C ALA A 149 -19.76 -5.78 9.46
N TRP A 150 -20.50 -6.06 10.54
CA TRP A 150 -20.69 -5.14 11.65
C TRP A 150 -19.37 -4.84 12.38
N VAL A 151 -18.64 -5.88 12.79
CA VAL A 151 -17.39 -5.70 13.56
C VAL A 151 -16.28 -5.09 12.69
N ASN A 152 -16.24 -5.40 11.39
CA ASN A 152 -15.30 -4.74 10.47
C ASN A 152 -15.66 -3.25 10.29
N SER A 153 -16.95 -2.93 10.12
CA SER A 153 -17.42 -1.54 10.03
C SER A 153 -17.07 -0.74 11.29
N LEU A 154 -17.28 -1.32 12.48
CA LEU A 154 -16.89 -0.70 13.75
C LEU A 154 -15.38 -0.46 13.84
N THR A 155 -14.59 -1.43 13.39
CA THR A 155 -13.13 -1.31 13.32
C THR A 155 -12.72 -0.19 12.36
N HIS A 156 -13.40 -0.06 11.22
CA HIS A 156 -13.13 1.01 10.25
C HIS A 156 -13.51 2.39 10.79
N VAL A 157 -14.60 2.53 11.56
CA VAL A 157 -14.92 3.80 12.27
C VAL A 157 -13.74 4.21 13.15
N ILE A 158 -13.20 3.29 13.96
CA ILE A 158 -12.08 3.55 14.87
C ILE A 158 -10.81 3.91 14.07
N MET A 159 -10.51 3.14 13.02
CA MET A 159 -9.31 3.32 12.19
C MET A 159 -9.32 4.64 11.42
N TYR A 160 -10.41 4.97 10.72
CA TYR A 160 -10.51 6.21 9.95
C TYR A 160 -10.62 7.45 10.85
N SER A 161 -11.21 7.32 12.04
CA SER A 161 -11.17 8.39 13.05
C SER A 161 -9.73 8.70 13.47
N HIS A 162 -8.90 7.67 13.63
CA HIS A 162 -7.48 7.85 13.88
C HIS A 162 -6.73 8.47 12.70
N TYR A 163 -7.02 8.05 11.47
CA TYR A 163 -6.41 8.65 10.27
C TYR A 163 -6.81 10.12 10.09
N LEU A 164 -8.06 10.46 10.36
CA LEU A 164 -8.53 11.84 10.36
C LEU A 164 -7.80 12.65 11.44
N TRP A 165 -7.73 12.16 12.68
CA TRP A 165 -7.03 12.83 13.77
C TRP A 165 -5.55 13.11 13.44
N THR A 166 -4.83 12.09 12.98
CA THR A 166 -3.41 12.20 12.64
C THR A 166 -3.16 13.05 11.41
N SER A 167 -4.14 13.19 10.50
CA SER A 167 -4.03 14.09 9.36
C SER A 167 -3.92 15.58 9.77
N PHE A 168 -4.41 15.96 10.95
CA PHE A 168 -4.25 17.32 11.48
C PHE A 168 -2.85 17.58 12.07
N GLY A 169 -1.95 16.58 12.04
CA GLY A 169 -0.63 16.67 12.67
C GLY A 169 -0.66 16.38 14.18
N LEU A 170 -1.77 15.85 14.69
CA LEU A 170 -1.95 15.51 16.09
C LEU A 170 -1.46 14.08 16.36
N GLU A 171 -0.67 13.90 17.41
CA GLU A 171 -0.34 12.56 17.90
C GLU A 171 -1.57 11.92 18.54
N ASN A 172 -1.76 10.63 18.31
CA ASN A 172 -2.85 9.87 18.91
C ASN A 172 -2.27 8.88 19.94
N PRO A 173 -2.49 9.09 21.25
CA PRO A 173 -1.96 8.21 22.30
C PRO A 173 -2.55 6.79 22.24
N LEU A 174 -3.68 6.62 21.56
CA LEU A 174 -4.37 5.35 21.41
C LEU A 174 -3.88 4.50 20.24
N LYS A 175 -2.92 4.99 19.44
CA LYS A 175 -2.40 4.29 18.25
C LYS A 175 -2.06 2.82 18.53
N ARG A 176 -1.43 2.53 19.67
CA ARG A 176 -1.05 1.15 20.06
C ARG A 176 -2.26 0.24 20.32
N TYR A 177 -3.36 0.79 20.82
CA TYR A 177 -4.57 0.02 21.10
C TYR A 177 -5.38 -0.24 19.84
N ILE A 178 -5.29 0.61 18.82
CA ILE A 178 -5.99 0.42 17.54
C ILE A 178 -5.50 -0.85 16.83
N THR A 179 -4.18 -1.07 16.78
CA THR A 179 -3.64 -2.30 16.20
C THR A 179 -4.06 -3.53 17.02
N GLY A 180 -4.08 -3.43 18.35
CA GLY A 180 -4.62 -4.48 19.23
C GLY A 180 -6.10 -4.78 18.96
N TRP A 181 -6.90 -3.74 18.72
CA TRP A 181 -8.31 -3.85 18.37
C TRP A 181 -8.52 -4.58 17.03
N GLN A 182 -7.74 -4.26 16.00
CA GLN A 182 -7.81 -4.94 14.70
C GLN A 182 -7.50 -6.44 14.84
N ILE A 183 -6.47 -6.79 15.61
CA ILE A 183 -6.12 -8.18 15.89
C ILE A 183 -7.26 -8.89 16.66
N ALA A 184 -7.81 -8.24 17.69
CA ALA A 184 -8.95 -8.76 18.44
C ALA A 184 -10.18 -8.99 17.54
N GLN A 185 -10.44 -8.09 16.58
CA GLN A 185 -11.50 -8.26 15.59
C GLN A 185 -11.29 -9.51 14.72
N PHE A 186 -10.07 -9.82 14.29
CA PHE A 186 -9.83 -11.04 13.50
C PHE A 186 -10.05 -12.32 14.32
N TYR A 187 -9.57 -12.36 15.56
CA TYR A 187 -9.85 -13.50 16.46
C TYR A 187 -11.34 -13.65 16.77
N SER A 188 -12.04 -12.54 16.98
CA SER A 188 -13.47 -12.52 17.17
C SER A 188 -14.22 -13.08 15.95
N CYS A 189 -13.84 -12.68 14.73
CA CYS A 189 -14.40 -13.25 13.50
C CYS A 189 -14.03 -14.73 13.29
N LEU A 190 -12.86 -15.17 13.76
CA LEU A 190 -12.46 -16.58 13.72
C LEU A 190 -13.33 -17.42 14.67
N LEU A 191 -13.52 -16.94 15.90
CA LEU A 191 -14.42 -17.56 16.88
C LEU A 191 -15.85 -17.63 16.32
N HIS A 192 -16.35 -16.52 15.77
CA HIS A 192 -17.63 -16.48 15.08
C HIS A 192 -17.74 -17.60 14.04
N ALA A 193 -16.76 -17.72 13.13
CA ALA A 193 -16.79 -18.74 12.08
C ALA A 193 -16.80 -20.18 12.62
N CYS A 194 -16.08 -20.45 13.71
CA CYS A 194 -16.13 -21.74 14.40
C CYS A 194 -17.53 -22.01 14.98
N VAL A 195 -18.16 -21.00 15.59
CA VAL A 195 -19.52 -21.11 16.13
C VAL A 195 -20.55 -21.32 15.02
N VAL A 196 -20.44 -20.60 13.90
CA VAL A 196 -21.26 -20.84 12.69
C VAL A 196 -21.11 -22.29 12.25
N ARG A 197 -19.87 -22.79 12.16
CA ARG A 197 -19.64 -24.16 11.71
C ARG A 197 -20.28 -25.21 12.63
N ALA A 198 -20.37 -24.95 13.93
CA ALA A 198 -20.97 -25.84 14.91
C ALA A 198 -22.51 -25.74 14.94
N LEU A 199 -23.05 -24.52 15.00
CA LEU A 199 -24.44 -24.26 15.41
C LEU A 199 -25.35 -23.76 14.27
N GLU A 200 -24.79 -23.30 13.15
CA GLU A 200 -25.59 -22.79 12.04
C GLU A 200 -26.33 -23.92 11.31
N GLU A 201 -27.58 -23.64 10.93
CA GLU A 201 -28.45 -24.55 10.18
C GLU A 201 -28.60 -24.15 8.71
N SER A 202 -28.32 -22.89 8.36
CA SER A 202 -28.40 -22.40 6.97
C SER A 202 -27.18 -22.78 6.12
N GLU A 203 -27.23 -22.44 4.83
CA GLU A 203 -26.14 -22.60 3.85
C GLU A 203 -24.83 -21.90 4.28
N ALA A 204 -24.92 -20.89 5.17
CA ALA A 204 -23.76 -20.22 5.75
C ALA A 204 -22.82 -21.18 6.49
N LYS A 205 -23.34 -22.30 7.00
CA LYS A 205 -22.55 -23.35 7.66
C LYS A 205 -21.44 -23.90 6.77
N GLN A 206 -21.72 -24.12 5.49
CA GLN A 206 -20.74 -24.69 4.55
C GLN A 206 -19.66 -23.67 4.18
N LEU A 207 -20.06 -22.41 4.04
CA LEU A 207 -19.15 -21.30 3.71
C LEU A 207 -18.34 -20.80 4.91
N ALA A 208 -18.63 -21.25 6.13
CA ALA A 208 -17.85 -20.91 7.32
C ALA A 208 -16.35 -21.26 7.16
N TRP A 209 -16.01 -22.30 6.39
CA TRP A 209 -14.62 -22.65 6.08
C TRP A 209 -13.87 -21.54 5.36
N LEU A 210 -14.54 -20.81 4.44
CA LEU A 210 -13.95 -19.67 3.76
C LEU A 210 -13.54 -18.58 4.77
N GLN A 211 -14.43 -18.29 5.73
CA GLN A 211 -14.14 -17.33 6.80
C GLN A 211 -13.03 -17.83 7.72
N ILE A 212 -13.00 -19.11 8.10
CA ILE A 212 -11.93 -19.69 8.93
C ILE A 212 -10.57 -19.54 8.22
N CYS A 213 -10.45 -19.99 6.98
CA CYS A 213 -9.22 -19.90 6.21
C CYS A 213 -8.75 -18.44 6.06
N TYR A 214 -9.68 -17.53 5.74
CA TYR A 214 -9.36 -16.11 5.60
C TYR A 214 -8.94 -15.46 6.93
N GLN A 215 -9.59 -15.78 8.04
CA GLN A 215 -9.20 -15.20 9.33
C GLN A 215 -7.87 -15.76 9.84
N ILE A 216 -7.57 -17.04 9.60
CA ILE A 216 -6.24 -17.60 9.91
C ILE A 216 -5.15 -16.86 9.12
N SER A 217 -5.37 -16.61 7.82
CA SER A 217 -4.40 -15.86 7.01
C SER A 217 -4.23 -14.42 7.52
N MET A 218 -5.32 -13.73 7.85
CA MET A 218 -5.26 -12.36 8.37
C MET A 218 -4.59 -12.28 9.75
N VAL A 219 -4.90 -13.21 10.67
CA VAL A 219 -4.24 -13.30 11.98
C VAL A 219 -2.74 -13.54 11.82
N TYR A 220 -2.34 -14.47 10.94
CA TYR A 220 -0.94 -14.75 10.65
C TYR A 220 -0.21 -13.51 10.11
N LEU A 221 -0.77 -12.84 9.09
CA LEU A 221 -0.16 -11.67 8.47
C LEU A 221 -0.05 -10.47 9.42
N PHE A 222 -1.07 -10.21 10.25
CA PHE A 222 -1.05 -9.13 11.24
C PHE A 222 -0.14 -9.43 12.44
N THR A 223 -0.13 -10.67 12.94
CA THR A 223 0.67 -11.06 14.11
C THR A 223 2.16 -11.03 13.78
N LEU A 224 2.55 -11.57 12.62
CA LEU A 224 3.93 -11.55 12.16
C LEU A 224 4.38 -10.18 11.62
N ARG A 225 3.47 -9.19 11.60
CA ARG A 225 3.77 -7.84 11.12
C ARG A 225 4.46 -7.89 9.76
N LEU A 226 3.91 -8.67 8.84
CA LEU A 226 4.46 -8.85 7.49
C LEU A 226 4.25 -7.58 6.65
N TYR A 227 4.96 -6.52 7.05
CA TYR A 227 5.11 -5.24 6.36
C TYR A 227 6.10 -5.34 5.19
N TRP A 228 6.44 -6.56 4.78
CA TRP A 228 7.23 -6.80 3.59
C TRP A 228 6.53 -6.16 2.39
N VAL A 229 7.30 -5.38 1.63
CA VAL A 229 6.85 -4.72 0.42
C VAL A 229 7.26 -5.60 -0.77
N PRO A 230 6.33 -5.98 -1.66
CA PRO A 230 6.65 -6.76 -2.84
C PRO A 230 7.81 -6.17 -3.65
N SER A 231 8.74 -7.01 -4.12
CA SER A 231 9.90 -6.55 -4.90
C SER A 231 9.51 -5.86 -6.21
N CYS A 232 8.33 -6.19 -6.75
CA CYS A 232 7.76 -5.50 -7.91
C CYS A 232 7.25 -4.08 -7.62
N THR A 233 7.15 -3.68 -6.34
CA THR A 233 6.83 -2.30 -5.96
C THR A 233 8.08 -1.43 -6.12
N PRO A 234 8.07 -0.47 -7.05
CA PRO A 234 9.25 0.34 -7.34
C PRO A 234 9.69 1.16 -6.13
N ASP A 235 11.00 1.40 -6.02
CA ASP A 235 11.52 2.38 -5.07
C ASP A 235 11.29 3.79 -5.60
N PHE A 236 10.59 4.59 -4.80
CA PHE A 236 10.24 5.96 -5.14
C PHE A 236 11.41 6.95 -5.00
N ALA A 237 12.46 6.58 -4.25
CA ALA A 237 13.65 7.38 -4.01
C ALA A 237 14.75 7.09 -5.06
N GLU A 238 15.01 5.82 -5.33
CA GLU A 238 16.11 5.34 -6.18
C GLU A 238 16.05 5.96 -7.59
N ILE A 239 14.90 5.98 -8.26
CA ILE A 239 14.77 6.49 -9.64
C ILE A 239 14.88 8.02 -9.72
N ALA A 240 14.46 8.74 -8.67
CA ALA A 240 14.61 10.19 -8.63
C ALA A 240 16.09 10.57 -8.52
N GLU A 241 16.84 9.80 -7.73
CA GLU A 241 18.28 9.92 -7.55
C GLU A 241 19.05 9.52 -8.82
N THR A 242 18.74 8.38 -9.44
CA THR A 242 19.36 7.97 -10.73
C THR A 242 19.10 8.98 -11.84
N LYS A 243 17.89 9.55 -11.93
CA LYS A 243 17.58 10.57 -12.95
C LYS A 243 18.21 11.93 -12.67
N LEU A 244 18.36 12.31 -11.40
CA LEU A 244 19.11 13.52 -11.04
C LEU A 244 20.57 13.35 -11.42
N VAL A 245 21.19 12.23 -11.04
CA VAL A 245 22.59 11.89 -11.35
C VAL A 245 22.84 11.84 -12.86
N ALA A 246 21.94 11.20 -13.62
CA ALA A 246 22.04 11.12 -15.09
C ALA A 246 21.79 12.46 -15.81
N ALA A 247 21.07 13.40 -15.20
CA ALA A 247 20.79 14.72 -15.78
C ALA A 247 21.86 15.77 -15.42
N THR A 248 22.74 15.48 -14.47
CA THR A 248 23.77 16.40 -14.00
C THR A 248 25.11 16.11 -14.65
N ARG A 249 25.70 17.16 -15.24
CA ARG A 249 27.08 17.09 -15.69
C ARG A 249 28.01 16.70 -14.55
N ARG A 250 28.94 15.80 -14.81
CA ARG A 250 29.84 15.19 -13.83
C ARG A 250 31.22 15.80 -14.00
N TYR A 251 31.71 16.49 -12.98
CA TYR A 251 33.05 17.09 -12.97
C TYR A 251 33.88 16.56 -11.81
N LEU A 252 35.19 16.43 -12.00
CA LEU A 252 36.14 16.05 -10.95
C LEU A 252 37.48 16.77 -11.14
N ILE A 253 38.33 16.78 -10.11
CA ILE A 253 39.68 17.33 -10.20
C ILE A 253 40.70 16.21 -10.33
N ILE A 254 41.63 16.33 -11.29
CA ILE A 254 42.86 15.53 -11.34
C ILE A 254 44.04 16.48 -11.56
N ARG A 255 45.04 16.42 -10.67
CA ARG A 255 46.24 17.26 -10.69
C ARG A 255 45.93 18.77 -10.75
N GLY A 256 44.90 19.19 -9.99
CA GLY A 256 44.49 20.60 -9.91
C GLY A 256 43.66 21.11 -11.09
N GLU A 257 43.40 20.28 -12.10
CA GLU A 257 42.59 20.64 -13.28
C GLU A 257 41.20 20.01 -13.18
N VAL A 258 40.16 20.75 -13.58
CA VAL A 258 38.77 20.28 -13.59
C VAL A 258 38.45 19.63 -14.93
N TYR A 259 37.96 18.39 -14.89
CA TYR A 259 37.57 17.63 -16.08
C TYR A 259 36.08 17.34 -16.07
N ASP A 260 35.44 17.50 -17.23
CA ASP A 260 34.08 17.03 -17.50
C ASP A 260 34.14 15.55 -17.90
N VAL A 261 33.58 14.70 -17.04
CA VAL A 261 33.49 13.25 -17.24
C VAL A 261 32.05 12.80 -17.50
N THR A 262 31.16 13.72 -17.88
CA THR A 262 29.73 13.44 -18.09
C THR A 262 29.50 12.31 -19.09
N ASP A 263 30.17 12.36 -20.24
CA ASP A 263 30.02 11.37 -21.32
C ASP A 263 31.18 10.37 -21.38
N PHE A 264 32.07 10.38 -20.37
CA PHE A 264 33.19 9.47 -20.33
C PHE A 264 32.76 8.11 -19.78
N ASP A 265 33.01 7.06 -20.57
CA ASP A 265 32.75 5.68 -20.16
C ASP A 265 34.06 5.00 -19.76
N HIS A 266 34.20 4.72 -18.46
CA HIS A 266 35.42 4.17 -17.91
C HIS A 266 35.49 2.64 -18.12
N PRO A 267 36.58 2.07 -18.68
CA PRO A 267 36.67 0.64 -19.00
C PRO A 267 36.48 -0.32 -17.82
N GLY A 268 36.78 0.14 -16.60
CA GLY A 268 36.56 -0.62 -15.36
C GLY A 268 35.18 -0.43 -14.72
N GLY A 269 34.24 0.21 -15.44
CA GLY A 269 32.95 0.66 -14.92
C GLY A 269 33.03 2.03 -14.24
N ASN A 270 31.86 2.65 -14.06
CA ASN A 270 31.73 4.04 -13.61
C ASN A 270 31.59 4.20 -12.09
N LEU A 271 31.58 3.11 -11.30
CA LEU A 271 31.38 3.16 -9.85
C LEU A 271 32.40 4.08 -9.13
N MET A 272 33.70 3.89 -9.41
CA MET A 272 34.75 4.70 -8.79
C MET A 272 34.77 6.13 -9.34
N LEU A 273 34.40 6.30 -10.61
CA LEU A 273 34.27 7.60 -11.26
C LEU A 273 33.14 8.42 -10.61
N ASP A 274 32.00 7.80 -10.33
CA ASP A 274 30.84 8.43 -9.70
C ASP A 274 31.14 8.84 -8.25
N LEU A 275 31.95 8.07 -7.52
CA LEU A 275 32.44 8.43 -6.17
C LEU A 275 33.41 9.62 -6.18
N ALA A 276 34.07 9.87 -7.31
CA ALA A 276 35.03 10.96 -7.50
C ALA A 276 34.39 12.27 -7.95
N VAL A 277 33.13 12.26 -8.38
CA VAL A 277 32.41 13.46 -8.84
C VAL A 277 32.37 14.52 -7.74
N GLY A 278 32.73 15.75 -8.11
CA GLY A 278 32.79 16.92 -7.23
C GLY A 278 33.98 16.95 -6.27
N ARG A 279 34.98 16.07 -6.45
CA ARG A 279 36.14 15.92 -5.55
C ARG A 279 37.47 15.93 -6.30
N ASP A 280 38.55 16.08 -5.54
CA ASP A 280 39.90 15.79 -6.01
C ASP A 280 40.15 14.28 -6.01
N ALA A 281 40.27 13.74 -7.22
CA ALA A 281 40.45 12.33 -7.51
C ALA A 281 41.90 12.01 -7.93
N THR A 282 42.85 12.93 -7.75
CA THR A 282 44.25 12.74 -8.17
C THR A 282 44.85 11.45 -7.61
N VAL A 283 44.66 11.20 -6.31
CA VAL A 283 45.18 9.99 -5.65
C VAL A 283 44.50 8.72 -6.20
N MET A 284 43.19 8.79 -6.46
CA MET A 284 42.44 7.66 -7.03
C MET A 284 42.89 7.35 -8.46
N PHE A 285 43.09 8.38 -9.27
CA PHE A 285 43.60 8.25 -10.63
C PHE A 285 45.01 7.64 -10.64
N GLU A 286 45.93 8.18 -9.85
CA GLU A 286 47.34 7.75 -9.84
C GLU A 286 47.55 6.36 -9.24
N SER A 287 46.74 5.98 -8.24
CA SER A 287 46.79 4.64 -7.64
C SER A 287 46.19 3.55 -8.55
N ALA A 288 45.14 3.87 -9.31
CA ALA A 288 44.49 2.92 -10.21
C ALA A 288 45.16 2.85 -11.60
N HIS A 289 45.78 3.93 -12.07
CA HIS A 289 46.35 4.05 -13.40
C HIS A 289 47.87 4.27 -13.35
N VAL A 290 48.59 3.34 -12.70
CA VAL A 290 50.04 3.42 -12.57
C VAL A 290 50.72 3.45 -13.94
N ARG A 291 51.04 4.66 -14.42
CA ARG A 291 51.85 4.97 -15.60
C ARG A 291 51.44 4.21 -16.86
N THR A 292 50.16 4.29 -17.23
CA THR A 292 49.71 3.81 -18.53
C THR A 292 49.59 5.00 -19.50
N ASP A 293 50.32 4.96 -20.61
CA ASP A 293 50.24 5.98 -21.67
C ASP A 293 48.80 6.15 -22.18
N PHE A 294 48.00 5.07 -22.10
CA PHE A 294 46.60 5.06 -22.45
C PHE A 294 45.74 5.95 -21.54
N ALA A 295 45.86 5.82 -20.22
CA ALA A 295 45.06 6.62 -19.28
C ALA A 295 45.43 8.11 -19.34
N GLU A 296 46.72 8.42 -19.51
CA GLU A 296 47.18 9.81 -19.69
C GLU A 296 46.66 10.43 -20.99
N LYS A 297 46.60 9.66 -22.08
CA LYS A 297 46.00 10.11 -23.35
C LYS A 297 44.49 10.32 -23.22
N ALA A 298 43.80 9.42 -22.52
CA ALA A 298 42.37 9.54 -22.25
C ALA A 298 42.06 10.78 -21.39
N LEU A 299 42.82 11.01 -20.33
CA LEU A 299 42.68 12.18 -19.45
C LEU A 299 42.87 13.49 -20.23
N LYS A 300 43.88 13.57 -21.10
CA LYS A 300 44.13 14.75 -21.94
C LYS A 300 43.04 15.00 -23.00
N ALA A 301 42.29 13.97 -23.38
CA ALA A 301 41.20 14.08 -24.35
C ALA A 301 39.88 14.53 -23.72
N LEU A 302 39.77 14.52 -22.38
CA LEU A 302 38.57 14.96 -21.69
C LEU A 302 38.36 16.47 -21.80
N PRO A 303 37.12 16.94 -21.96
CA PRO A 303 36.82 18.37 -21.88
C PRO A 303 37.17 18.92 -20.50
N LYS A 304 37.63 20.17 -20.46
CA LYS A 304 37.88 20.88 -19.20
C LYS A 304 36.62 21.62 -18.74
N GLY A 305 36.45 21.70 -17.42
CA GLY A 305 35.43 22.51 -16.77
C GLY A 305 36.02 23.66 -15.96
N ASP A 306 35.17 24.36 -15.21
CA ASP A 306 35.57 25.41 -14.27
C ASP A 306 35.20 25.09 -12.80
N ALA A 307 35.66 25.95 -11.89
CA ALA A 307 35.44 25.78 -10.44
C ALA A 307 33.96 25.93 -10.04
N ALA A 308 33.16 26.71 -10.77
CA ALA A 308 31.74 26.90 -10.48
C ALA A 308 30.94 25.65 -10.88
N GLU A 309 31.30 25.03 -12.00
CA GLU A 309 30.76 23.76 -12.48
C GLU A 309 31.09 22.59 -11.53
N LEU A 310 32.33 22.54 -11.04
CA LEU A 310 32.73 21.58 -10.01
C LEU A 310 31.92 21.77 -8.73
N GLN A 311 31.77 23.01 -8.24
CA GLN A 311 31.04 23.30 -7.01
C GLN A 311 29.56 22.91 -7.13
N LYS A 312 28.94 23.15 -8.28
CA LYS A 312 27.58 22.71 -8.58
C LYS A 312 27.45 21.19 -8.51
N SER A 313 28.42 20.47 -9.09
CA SER A 313 28.48 19.00 -9.06
C SER A 313 28.68 18.43 -7.66
N ALA A 314 29.53 19.08 -6.86
CA ALA A 314 29.78 18.71 -5.46
C ALA A 314 28.53 18.90 -4.59
N LEU A 315 27.83 20.04 -4.73
CA LEU A 315 26.57 20.31 -4.02
C LEU A 315 25.51 19.24 -4.31
N LEU A 316 25.41 18.80 -5.57
CA LEU A 316 24.49 17.75 -5.98
C LEU A 316 24.86 16.39 -5.40
N ALA A 317 26.15 16.02 -5.40
CA ALA A 317 26.64 14.79 -4.78
C ALA A 317 26.41 14.72 -3.26
N PHE A 318 26.39 15.86 -2.57
CA PHE A 318 26.11 15.94 -1.13
C PHE A 318 24.62 15.96 -0.76
N THR A 319 23.73 16.32 -1.70
CA THR A 319 22.27 16.30 -1.46
C THR A 319 21.65 14.90 -1.61
N LEU A 320 22.41 13.95 -2.12
CA LEU A 320 22.03 12.56 -2.25
C LEU A 320 22.32 11.81 -0.94
N PRO A 321 21.36 11.06 -0.37
CA PRO A 321 21.59 10.29 0.84
C PRO A 321 22.76 9.31 0.64
N PRO A 322 23.57 9.04 1.68
CA PRO A 322 24.65 8.09 1.56
C PRO A 322 24.10 6.72 1.14
N ILE A 323 24.75 6.09 0.15
CA ILE A 323 24.50 4.70 -0.23
C ILE A 323 24.87 3.85 0.99
N VAL A 324 23.85 3.47 1.76
CA VAL A 324 23.98 2.46 2.82
C VAL A 324 23.88 1.10 2.11
N PHE A 325 25.00 0.39 2.01
CA PHE A 325 25.04 -1.00 1.58
C PHE A 325 24.28 -1.92 2.56
#